data_AF-A0A1B1KD65-F1
#
_entry.id   AF-A0A1B1KD65-F1
#
_cell.length_a   1.000
_cell.length_b   1.000
_cell.length_c   1.000
_cell.angle_alpha   90.00
_cell.angle_beta   90.00
_cell.angle_gamma   90.00
#
_symmetry.space_group_name_H-M   'P 1'
#
loop_
_entity.id
_entity.type
_entity.pdbx_description
1 polymer ?
#
loop_
_entity_poly.entity_id
_entity_poly.type
_entity_poly.pdbx_seq_one_letter_code
_entity_poly.pdbx_strand_id
1 'polypeptide(L)'
;MRGRIAGLAACVGVLASMAAGEAHAAPPPLDEVAAVRAALQSAAMPISTRTAQSITTTIARIAAGTPRYNYFPRSVHLVESTAQPFLYDTTAADCLPVGFGEQNDSVGIARAIAGPAVDENLPLPVIPPGKVNVFFSGMNTAMSSPLQADLVEVAWLNLTTMQSGRAPLYQERPADYIVTLSNTLETGRGTIVFVVFGSILDNTSRALPPCDYAPVVGVVQA
;
A
#
# COMPACT_ATOMS: atom_id res chain seq x y z
N MET A 1 -37.69 62.58 -18.76
CA MET A 1 -38.76 63.01 -17.83
C MET A 1 -38.29 62.63 -16.43
N ARG A 2 -37.80 63.57 -15.60
CA ARG A 2 -38.56 64.29 -14.53
C ARG A 2 -39.40 63.30 -13.69
N GLY A 3 -39.20 63.10 -12.39
CA GLY A 3 -38.25 63.68 -11.44
C GLY A 3 -38.61 63.39 -9.97
N ARG A 4 -37.84 64.04 -9.07
CA ARG A 4 -38.11 64.43 -7.65
C ARG A 4 -38.11 63.29 -6.61
N ILE A 5 -37.09 63.17 -5.76
CA ILE A 5 -36.63 63.99 -4.60
C ILE A 5 -37.50 63.81 -3.33
N ALA A 6 -36.84 63.16 -2.35
CA ALA A 6 -36.76 63.35 -0.90
C ALA A 6 -38.00 63.25 0.02
N GLY A 7 -37.81 62.46 1.08
CA GLY A 7 -38.48 62.59 2.37
C GLY A 7 -37.58 62.02 3.49
N LEU A 8 -37.03 62.90 4.32
CA LEU A 8 -36.19 62.66 5.50
C LEU A 8 -37.01 62.19 6.71
N ALA A 9 -36.43 61.32 7.55
CA ALA A 9 -36.43 61.34 9.03
C ALA A 9 -35.73 60.05 9.53
N ALA A 10 -34.45 60.06 9.93
CA ALA A 10 -33.88 60.50 11.21
C ALA A 10 -34.11 59.55 12.40
N CYS A 11 -32.99 58.95 12.85
CA CYS A 11 -32.68 58.41 14.19
C CYS A 11 -33.53 57.21 14.66
N VAL A 12 -32.96 56.11 15.15
CA VAL A 12 -32.16 56.00 16.39
C VAL A 12 -31.33 54.72 16.29
N GLY A 13 -30.04 54.80 16.64
CA GLY A 13 -29.20 53.61 16.78
C GLY A 13 -29.56 52.80 18.02
N VAL A 14 -29.19 51.52 18.01
CA VAL A 14 -28.43 50.83 19.08
C VAL A 14 -28.44 49.33 18.79
N LEU A 15 -27.23 48.85 18.49
CA LEU A 15 -26.56 47.63 18.95
C LEU A 15 -27.23 46.24 18.82
N ALA A 16 -26.44 45.38 18.18
CA ALA A 16 -26.23 43.96 18.48
C ALA A 16 -27.36 42.97 18.17
N SER A 17 -27.21 42.28 17.04
CA SER A 17 -27.39 40.83 17.01
C SER A 17 -26.60 40.25 15.84
N MET A 18 -25.49 39.59 16.18
CA MET A 18 -24.74 38.75 15.26
C MET A 18 -25.43 37.38 15.32
N ALA A 19 -26.20 37.01 14.31
CA ALA A 19 -26.76 35.68 14.09
C ALA A 19 -27.36 35.68 12.66
N ALA A 20 -27.14 34.72 11.78
CA ALA A 20 -26.35 33.52 11.80
C ALA A 20 -25.93 33.28 10.34
N GLY A 21 -24.66 32.98 10.10
CA GLY A 21 -24.26 32.38 8.83
C GLY A 21 -24.85 30.98 8.77
N GLU A 22 -25.40 30.62 7.62
CA GLU A 22 -25.83 29.25 7.32
C GLU A 22 -24.65 28.31 7.56
N ALA A 23 -24.69 27.58 8.68
CA ALA A 23 -23.79 26.48 8.93
C ALA A 23 -24.16 25.38 7.94
N HIS A 24 -23.38 25.27 6.85
CA HIS A 24 -23.34 24.04 6.07
C HIS A 24 -23.01 22.91 7.05
N ALA A 25 -23.97 22.02 7.28
CA ALA A 25 -23.75 20.84 8.10
C ALA A 25 -22.54 20.09 7.53
N ALA A 26 -21.52 19.90 8.36
CA ALA A 26 -20.42 19.02 8.01
C ALA A 26 -21.02 17.65 7.62
N PRO A 27 -20.52 16.99 6.56
CA PRO A 27 -20.93 15.64 6.23
C PRO A 27 -20.81 14.77 7.50
N PRO A 28 -21.75 13.86 7.77
CA PRO A 28 -21.60 12.95 8.90
C PRO A 28 -20.25 12.24 8.78
N PRO A 29 -19.52 12.01 9.89
CA PRO A 29 -18.25 11.30 9.84
C PRO A 29 -18.54 9.92 9.26
N LEU A 30 -18.09 9.69 8.03
CA LEU A 30 -18.02 8.34 7.49
C LEU A 30 -17.07 7.59 8.40
N ASP A 31 -17.52 6.44 8.92
CA ASP A 31 -16.64 5.44 9.52
C ASP A 31 -15.36 5.36 8.66
N GLU A 32 -14.20 5.59 9.27
CA GLU A 32 -12.92 5.71 8.55
C GLU A 32 -12.70 4.51 7.62
N VAL A 33 -13.18 3.34 8.04
CA VAL A 33 -13.20 2.08 7.27
C VAL A 33 -14.07 2.17 6.01
N ALA A 34 -15.24 2.82 6.08
CA ALA A 34 -16.14 3.04 4.96
C ALA A 34 -15.58 4.06 3.96
N ALA A 35 -14.95 5.14 4.44
CA ALA A 35 -14.28 6.13 3.61
C ALA A 35 -13.08 5.52 2.85
N VAL A 36 -12.26 4.73 3.56
CA VAL A 36 -11.15 3.96 2.97
C VAL A 36 -11.67 2.99 1.90
N ARG A 37 -12.74 2.24 2.19
CA ARG A 37 -13.33 1.30 1.22
C ARG A 37 -13.80 2.01 -0.04
N ALA A 38 -14.46 3.16 0.08
CA ALA A 38 -14.94 3.94 -1.07
C ALA A 38 -13.79 4.47 -1.93
N ALA A 39 -12.72 4.98 -1.31
CA ALA A 39 -11.54 5.45 -2.03
C ALA A 39 -10.86 4.33 -2.84
N LEU A 40 -10.74 3.13 -2.27
CA LEU A 40 -10.09 2.00 -2.94
C LEU A 40 -10.93 1.40 -4.06
N GLN A 41 -12.26 1.38 -3.93
CA GLN A 41 -13.16 0.89 -4.99
C GLN A 41 -12.97 1.69 -6.29
N SER A 42 -12.73 3.01 -6.18
CA SER A 42 -12.44 3.87 -7.33
C SER A 42 -11.12 3.52 -8.04
N ALA A 43 -10.18 2.86 -7.34
CA ALA A 43 -8.88 2.47 -7.88
C ALA A 43 -8.88 1.05 -8.50
N ALA A 44 -10.05 0.38 -8.60
CA ALA A 44 -10.20 -0.98 -9.12
C ALA A 44 -9.25 -2.02 -8.47
N MET A 45 -8.84 -1.77 -7.22
CA MET A 45 -8.09 -2.74 -6.43
C MET A 45 -9.07 -3.78 -5.86
N PRO A 46 -8.77 -5.09 -5.93
CA PRO A 46 -9.58 -6.10 -5.28
C PRO A 46 -9.49 -5.90 -3.76
N ILE A 47 -10.60 -5.48 -3.15
CA ILE A 47 -10.69 -5.20 -1.71
C ILE A 47 -11.53 -6.31 -1.10
N SER A 48 -10.92 -7.11 -0.22
CA SER A 48 -11.69 -7.96 0.67
C SER A 48 -12.22 -7.12 1.84
N THR A 49 -13.19 -7.62 2.59
CA THR A 49 -13.65 -6.95 3.81
C THR A 49 -12.54 -6.77 4.85
N ARG A 50 -11.52 -7.65 4.83
CA ARG A 50 -10.35 -7.58 5.71
C ARG A 50 -9.34 -6.53 5.29
N THR A 51 -9.22 -6.21 3.99
CA THR A 51 -8.31 -5.17 3.50
C THR A 51 -8.52 -3.82 4.21
N ALA A 52 -9.76 -3.45 4.51
CA ALA A 52 -10.05 -2.18 5.20
C ALA A 52 -9.57 -2.19 6.67
N GLN A 53 -9.69 -3.32 7.36
CA GLN A 53 -9.14 -3.51 8.70
C GLN A 53 -7.61 -3.49 8.66
N SER A 54 -7.01 -4.23 7.72
CA SER A 54 -5.57 -4.22 7.46
C SER A 54 -5.02 -2.81 7.25
N ILE A 55 -5.74 -1.93 6.54
CA ILE A 55 -5.34 -0.54 6.34
C ILE A 55 -5.37 0.24 7.65
N THR A 56 -6.45 0.09 8.43
CA THR A 56 -6.58 0.75 9.73
C THR A 56 -5.43 0.33 10.66
N THR A 57 -5.11 -0.96 10.71
CA THR A 57 -3.97 -1.50 11.47
C THR A 57 -2.63 -0.96 10.97
N THR A 58 -2.42 -0.87 9.65
CA THR A 58 -1.20 -0.29 9.07
C THR A 58 -1.04 1.17 9.48
N ILE A 59 -2.10 1.99 9.34
CA ILE A 59 -2.08 3.40 9.71
C ILE A 59 -1.79 3.55 11.20
N ALA A 60 -2.45 2.76 12.06
CA ALA A 60 -2.22 2.79 13.51
C ALA A 60 -0.76 2.47 13.87
N ARG A 61 -0.15 1.47 13.23
CA ARG A 61 1.27 1.13 13.45
C ARG A 61 2.22 2.25 13.02
N ILE A 62 1.95 2.88 11.88
CA ILE A 62 2.73 4.02 11.39
C ILE A 62 2.60 5.20 12.36
N ALA A 63 1.38 5.53 12.78
CA ALA A 63 1.11 6.61 13.73
C ALA A 63 1.76 6.36 15.10
N ALA A 64 1.84 5.10 15.53
CA ALA A 64 2.52 4.68 16.74
C ALA A 64 4.06 4.65 16.62
N GLY A 65 4.62 4.89 15.43
CA GLY A 65 6.07 4.84 15.21
C GLY A 65 6.65 3.42 15.36
N THR A 66 5.86 2.39 15.05
CA THR A 66 6.31 0.98 15.16
C THR A 66 7.56 0.78 14.28
N PRO A 67 8.66 0.23 14.83
CA PRO A 67 9.87 0.00 14.05
C PRO A 67 9.60 -0.87 12.82
N ARG A 68 10.23 -0.51 11.71
CA ARG A 68 10.17 -1.28 10.47
C ARG A 68 11.01 -2.55 10.57
N TYR A 69 10.55 -3.60 9.92
CA TYR A 69 11.31 -4.83 9.79
C TYR A 69 12.42 -4.65 8.77
N ASN A 70 13.65 -4.99 9.17
CA ASN A 70 14.78 -5.06 8.25
C ASN A 70 14.91 -6.48 7.70
N TYR A 71 13.95 -6.89 6.87
CA TYR A 71 14.00 -8.16 6.15
C TYR A 71 14.35 -7.93 4.67
N PHE A 72 15.17 -8.83 4.16
CA PHE A 72 15.36 -9.07 2.73
C PHE A 72 15.70 -10.55 2.56
N PRO A 73 15.20 -11.22 1.50
CA PRO A 73 15.45 -12.65 1.31
C PRO A 73 16.95 -12.95 1.29
N ARG A 74 17.37 -13.94 2.07
CA ARG A 74 18.81 -14.26 2.19
C ARG A 74 19.36 -14.91 0.94
N SER A 75 18.50 -15.51 0.12
CA SER A 75 18.87 -16.10 -1.16
C SER A 75 19.35 -15.07 -2.19
N VAL A 76 19.07 -13.79 -1.99
CA VAL A 76 19.44 -12.72 -2.92
C VAL A 76 20.72 -12.04 -2.44
N HIS A 77 21.82 -12.28 -3.16
CA HIS A 77 23.14 -11.74 -2.85
C HIS A 77 23.58 -10.73 -3.90
N LEU A 78 23.26 -9.45 -3.68
CA LEU A 78 23.60 -8.39 -4.65
C LEU A 78 25.06 -7.97 -4.54
N VAL A 79 25.81 -8.06 -5.65
CA VAL A 79 27.12 -7.38 -5.79
C VAL A 79 27.00 -5.98 -6.38
N GLU A 80 25.91 -5.73 -7.09
CA GLU A 80 25.62 -4.45 -7.74
C GLU A 80 24.16 -4.07 -7.48
N SER A 81 23.90 -2.76 -7.38
CA SER A 81 22.61 -2.18 -6.98
C SER A 81 22.29 -2.33 -5.49
N THR A 82 21.20 -1.71 -5.06
CA THR A 82 20.72 -1.78 -3.67
C THR A 82 19.21 -2.01 -3.65
N ALA A 83 18.76 -2.83 -2.70
CA ALA A 83 17.34 -3.03 -2.47
C ALA A 83 16.72 -1.77 -1.84
N GLN A 84 15.89 -1.07 -2.61
CA GLN A 84 15.18 0.14 -2.22
C GLN A 84 13.92 -0.25 -1.43
N PRO A 85 13.78 0.14 -0.16
CA PRO A 85 12.59 -0.17 0.62
C PRO A 85 11.39 0.66 0.17
N PHE A 86 10.21 0.09 0.28
CA PHE A 86 8.96 0.84 0.10
C PHE A 86 8.76 1.81 1.28
N LEU A 87 7.80 2.72 1.17
CA LEU A 87 7.64 3.85 2.09
C LEU A 87 7.34 3.40 3.54
N TYR A 88 6.60 2.31 3.69
CA TYR A 88 6.18 1.75 4.96
C TYR A 88 6.05 0.23 4.87
N ASP A 89 5.96 -0.43 6.02
CA ASP A 89 5.59 -1.84 6.10
C ASP A 89 4.07 -1.92 6.24
N THR A 90 3.46 -2.90 5.58
CA THR A 90 2.00 -3.09 5.58
C THR A 90 1.60 -4.21 6.54
N THR A 91 0.31 -4.35 6.81
CA THR A 91 -0.23 -5.43 7.63
C THR A 91 -1.36 -6.15 6.95
N ALA A 92 -1.52 -7.43 7.29
CA ALA A 92 -2.75 -8.19 7.08
C ALA A 92 -3.34 -8.53 8.45
N ALA A 93 -4.56 -8.05 8.72
CA ALA A 93 -5.21 -8.19 10.01
C ALA A 93 -5.89 -9.56 10.18
N ASP A 94 -5.83 -10.10 11.40
CA ASP A 94 -6.58 -11.30 11.83
C ASP A 94 -6.46 -12.51 10.88
N CYS A 95 -5.26 -12.76 10.37
CA CYS A 95 -5.01 -13.87 9.45
C CYS A 95 -4.08 -14.95 10.01
N LEU A 96 -3.46 -14.72 11.17
CA LEU A 96 -2.62 -15.70 11.85
C LEU A 96 -3.41 -16.42 12.98
N PRO A 97 -2.95 -17.61 13.41
CA PRO A 97 -3.55 -18.31 14.54
C PRO A 97 -3.57 -17.46 15.82
N VAL A 98 -4.60 -17.66 16.64
CA VAL A 98 -4.71 -17.00 17.95
C VAL A 98 -3.48 -17.31 18.81
N GLY A 99 -2.88 -16.27 19.38
CA GLY A 99 -1.66 -16.35 20.20
C GLY A 99 -0.37 -16.16 19.40
N PHE A 100 -0.46 -15.89 18.10
CA PHE A 100 0.68 -15.57 17.26
C PHE A 100 0.93 -14.04 17.28
N GLY A 101 1.78 -13.60 18.21
CA GLY A 101 2.02 -12.16 18.45
C GLY A 101 0.86 -11.49 19.20
N GLU A 102 0.94 -10.17 19.40
CA GLU A 102 -0.05 -9.44 20.21
C GLU A 102 -1.41 -9.24 19.52
N GLN A 103 -1.41 -9.22 18.18
CA GLN A 103 -2.60 -8.89 17.37
C GLN A 103 -2.94 -9.97 16.32
N ASN A 104 -2.20 -11.09 16.26
CA ASN A 104 -2.37 -12.13 15.22
C ASN A 104 -2.32 -11.57 13.77
N ASP A 105 -1.61 -10.46 13.59
CA ASP A 105 -1.40 -9.83 12.29
C ASP A 105 -0.14 -10.37 11.61
N SER A 106 -0.21 -10.48 10.29
CA SER A 106 0.99 -10.61 9.46
C SER A 106 1.50 -9.22 9.04
N VAL A 107 2.81 -9.09 8.89
CA VAL A 107 3.48 -7.87 8.43
C VAL A 107 4.03 -8.08 7.02
N GLY A 108 3.63 -7.26 6.07
CA GLY A 108 4.12 -7.28 4.70
C GLY A 108 5.26 -6.30 4.50
N ILE A 109 6.35 -6.77 3.89
CA ILE A 109 7.56 -5.97 3.61
C ILE A 109 7.78 -5.95 2.11
N ALA A 110 7.78 -4.75 1.51
CA ALA A 110 7.99 -4.57 0.09
C ALA A 110 9.31 -3.85 -0.20
N ARG A 111 10.08 -4.37 -1.16
CA ARG A 111 11.35 -3.79 -1.61
C ARG A 111 11.48 -3.98 -3.11
N ALA A 112 12.32 -3.19 -3.76
CA ALA A 112 12.61 -3.35 -5.17
C ALA A 112 14.10 -3.18 -5.47
N ILE A 113 14.56 -3.85 -6.52
CA ILE A 113 15.90 -3.70 -7.06
C ILE A 113 15.76 -3.25 -8.51
N ALA A 114 16.31 -2.08 -8.82
CA ALA A 114 16.45 -1.64 -10.20
C ALA A 114 17.69 -2.24 -10.84
N GLY A 115 17.55 -2.68 -12.09
CA GLY A 115 18.65 -3.16 -12.91
C GLY A 115 19.51 -2.03 -13.49
N PRO A 116 20.77 -2.28 -13.84
CA PRO A 116 21.45 -3.57 -13.76
C PRO A 116 21.74 -3.97 -12.31
N ALA A 117 21.43 -5.22 -11.98
CA ALA A 117 21.85 -5.86 -10.74
C ALA A 117 22.41 -7.25 -11.08
N VAL A 118 23.22 -7.79 -10.18
CA VAL A 118 23.80 -9.12 -10.31
C VAL A 118 23.68 -9.81 -8.97
N ASP A 119 23.15 -11.04 -9.00
CA ASP A 119 23.16 -11.95 -7.86
C ASP A 119 24.40 -12.83 -7.95
N GLU A 120 25.22 -12.89 -6.89
CA GLU A 120 26.44 -13.71 -6.84
C GLU A 120 26.20 -15.19 -7.16
N ASN A 121 24.98 -15.68 -6.93
CA ASN A 121 24.62 -17.08 -7.14
C ASN A 121 24.22 -17.40 -8.60
N LEU A 122 24.22 -16.40 -9.50
CA LEU A 122 23.75 -16.56 -10.87
C LEU A 122 24.74 -15.97 -11.91
N PRO A 123 25.06 -16.71 -13.00
CA PRO A 123 26.19 -16.40 -13.87
C PRO A 123 26.01 -15.22 -14.86
N LEU A 124 24.89 -14.50 -14.87
CA LEU A 124 24.58 -13.38 -15.78
C LEU A 124 23.73 -12.32 -15.04
N PRO A 125 23.68 -11.04 -15.47
CA PRO A 125 23.07 -9.97 -14.68
C PRO A 125 21.62 -10.29 -14.32
N VAL A 126 21.43 -10.55 -13.03
CA VAL A 126 20.12 -10.83 -12.45
C VAL A 126 19.43 -9.50 -12.26
N ILE A 127 18.53 -9.20 -13.20
CA ILE A 127 17.81 -7.95 -13.46
C ILE A 127 18.55 -7.05 -14.47
N PRO A 128 18.17 -7.13 -15.76
CA PRO A 128 18.69 -6.27 -16.82
C PRO A 128 18.41 -4.78 -16.63
N PRO A 129 19.18 -3.87 -17.27
CA PRO A 129 18.87 -2.44 -17.31
C PRO A 129 17.45 -2.16 -17.80
N GLY A 130 16.78 -1.18 -17.18
CA GLY A 130 15.40 -0.81 -17.52
C GLY A 130 14.35 -1.80 -17.02
N LYS A 131 14.75 -2.77 -16.20
CA LYS A 131 13.86 -3.65 -15.46
C LYS A 131 14.00 -3.42 -13.96
N VAL A 132 12.91 -3.66 -13.23
CA VAL A 132 12.87 -3.59 -11.77
C VAL A 132 12.29 -4.90 -11.26
N ASN A 133 13.00 -5.57 -10.35
CA ASN A 133 12.43 -6.70 -9.60
C ASN A 133 11.79 -6.17 -8.32
N VAL A 134 10.50 -6.48 -8.12
CA VAL A 134 9.74 -6.11 -6.93
C VAL A 134 9.57 -7.35 -6.07
N PHE A 135 9.83 -7.21 -4.78
CA PHE A 135 9.73 -8.25 -3.77
C PHE A 135 8.64 -7.87 -2.78
N PHE A 136 7.85 -8.86 -2.37
CA PHE A 136 6.87 -8.74 -1.30
C PHE A 136 7.00 -9.95 -0.37
N SER A 137 7.25 -9.70 0.90
CA SER A 137 7.46 -10.74 1.90
C SER A 137 6.40 -10.67 2.98
N GLY A 138 5.70 -11.78 3.21
CA GLY A 138 4.72 -11.93 4.29
C GLY A 138 5.39 -12.47 5.54
N MET A 139 5.65 -11.63 6.52
CA MET A 139 6.20 -12.07 7.81
C MET A 139 5.19 -12.96 8.52
N ASN A 140 5.69 -14.02 9.15
CA ASN A 140 4.90 -14.96 9.94
C ASN A 140 3.86 -15.77 9.14
N THR A 141 3.74 -15.58 7.83
CA THR A 141 3.06 -16.55 6.96
C THR A 141 4.03 -17.66 6.63
N ALA A 142 3.59 -18.92 6.74
CA ALA A 142 4.35 -20.03 6.19
C ALA A 142 4.22 -20.08 4.66
N MET A 143 4.70 -21.15 4.02
CA MET A 143 4.69 -21.30 2.56
C MET A 143 3.29 -21.09 1.93
N SER A 144 3.28 -20.57 0.71
CA SER A 144 2.06 -20.45 -0.10
C SER A 144 1.38 -21.81 -0.27
N SER A 145 0.07 -21.77 -0.45
CA SER A 145 -0.73 -22.97 -0.74
C SER A 145 -0.19 -23.70 -1.97
N PRO A 146 0.21 -24.99 -1.87
CA PRO A 146 0.62 -25.75 -3.05
C PRO A 146 -0.56 -26.06 -3.99
N LEU A 147 -1.79 -25.80 -3.53
CA LEU A 147 -3.02 -26.06 -4.27
C LEU A 147 -3.61 -24.79 -4.91
N GLN A 148 -3.19 -23.60 -4.47
CA GLN A 148 -3.76 -22.32 -4.90
C GLN A 148 -2.67 -21.25 -4.96
N ALA A 149 -2.61 -20.50 -6.05
CA ALA A 149 -1.66 -19.41 -6.19
C ALA A 149 -2.04 -18.22 -5.29
N ASP A 150 -1.03 -17.56 -4.72
CA ASP A 150 -1.22 -16.27 -4.04
C ASP A 150 -1.79 -15.23 -5.00
N LEU A 151 -2.57 -14.31 -4.44
CA LEU A 151 -3.25 -13.25 -5.20
C LEU A 151 -2.61 -11.90 -4.89
N VAL A 152 -1.27 -11.83 -4.97
CA VAL A 152 -0.51 -10.59 -4.79
C VAL A 152 -0.11 -10.05 -6.15
N GLU A 153 -0.38 -8.78 -6.36
CA GLU A 153 -0.07 -8.07 -7.59
C GLU A 153 0.67 -6.77 -7.31
N VAL A 154 1.35 -6.28 -8.33
CA VAL A 154 2.03 -5.00 -8.34
C VAL A 154 1.52 -4.18 -9.51
N ALA A 155 1.07 -2.96 -9.22
CA ALA A 155 0.85 -1.92 -10.21
C ALA A 155 2.01 -0.91 -10.17
N TRP A 156 2.33 -0.32 -11.32
CA TRP A 156 3.41 0.64 -11.41
C TRP A 156 3.14 1.76 -12.42
N LEU A 157 3.76 2.91 -12.17
CA LEU A 157 3.78 4.08 -13.03
C LEU A 157 5.19 4.66 -13.08
N ASN A 158 5.76 4.75 -14.27
CA ASN A 158 6.99 5.48 -14.53
C ASN A 158 6.64 6.98 -14.69
N LEU A 159 7.07 7.82 -13.75
CA LEU A 159 6.80 9.27 -13.80
C LEU A 159 7.62 10.00 -14.86
N THR A 160 8.67 9.37 -15.38
CA THR A 160 9.54 9.92 -16.42
C THR A 160 8.98 9.65 -17.82
N THR A 161 8.48 8.44 -18.08
CA THR A 161 7.97 8.04 -19.40
C THR A 161 6.46 7.99 -19.51
N MET A 162 5.75 8.12 -18.38
CA MET A 162 4.30 7.94 -18.23
C MET A 162 3.81 6.54 -18.60
N GLN A 163 4.71 5.56 -18.73
CA GLN A 163 4.34 4.16 -18.89
C GLN A 163 3.84 3.58 -17.58
N SER A 164 2.90 2.65 -17.67
CA SER A 164 2.32 1.98 -16.51
C SER A 164 1.98 0.53 -16.82
N GLY A 165 1.85 -0.28 -15.78
CA GLY A 165 1.45 -1.67 -15.94
C GLY A 165 1.00 -2.28 -14.62
N ARG A 166 0.55 -3.52 -14.72
CA ARG A 166 0.15 -4.36 -13.59
C ARG A 166 0.60 -5.79 -13.87
N ALA A 167 1.11 -6.47 -12.86
CA ALA A 167 1.57 -7.85 -12.99
C ALA A 167 1.38 -8.59 -11.66
N PRO A 168 1.12 -9.91 -11.70
CA PRO A 168 1.17 -10.74 -10.51
C PRO A 168 2.60 -10.88 -9.98
N LEU A 169 2.73 -11.10 -8.67
CA LEU A 169 3.96 -11.57 -8.05
C LEU A 169 3.90 -13.08 -7.87
N TYR A 170 5.04 -13.74 -7.99
CA TYR A 170 5.12 -15.20 -7.92
C TYR A 170 6.06 -15.63 -6.80
N GLN A 171 5.75 -16.75 -6.17
CA GLN A 171 6.60 -17.31 -5.13
C GLN A 171 7.99 -17.61 -5.70
N GLU A 172 9.02 -17.00 -5.10
CA GLU A 172 10.39 -17.39 -5.37
C GLU A 172 10.60 -18.82 -4.85
N ARG A 173 11.50 -19.62 -5.45
CA ARG A 173 11.77 -20.98 -4.95
C ARG A 173 11.98 -20.90 -3.43
N PRO A 174 11.32 -21.75 -2.63
CA PRO A 174 11.36 -21.64 -1.17
C PRO A 174 12.79 -21.88 -0.68
N ALA A 175 13.55 -20.79 -0.54
CA ALA A 175 14.87 -20.76 0.04
C ALA A 175 14.81 -20.31 1.50
N ASP A 176 13.78 -19.53 1.86
CA ASP A 176 13.55 -18.98 3.19
C ASP A 176 12.26 -19.51 3.83
N TYR A 177 12.18 -19.46 5.17
CA TYR A 177 10.98 -19.81 5.93
C TYR A 177 9.84 -18.79 5.79
N ILE A 178 10.14 -17.60 5.26
CA ILE A 178 9.22 -16.51 5.00
C ILE A 178 8.78 -16.59 3.55
N VAL A 179 7.48 -16.51 3.29
CA VAL A 179 6.99 -16.37 1.92
C VAL A 179 7.47 -15.05 1.35
N THR A 180 8.24 -15.15 0.28
CA THR A 180 8.62 -14.03 -0.57
C THR A 180 8.11 -14.28 -1.98
N LEU A 181 7.37 -13.30 -2.47
CA LEU A 181 6.88 -13.24 -3.83
C LEU A 181 7.68 -12.18 -4.58
N SER A 182 8.01 -12.43 -5.85
CA SER A 182 8.67 -11.44 -6.68
C SER A 182 8.24 -11.50 -8.14
N ASN A 183 8.55 -10.42 -8.88
CA ASN A 183 8.47 -10.39 -10.33
C ASN A 183 9.38 -9.29 -10.89
N THR A 184 10.03 -9.59 -12.02
CA THR A 184 10.87 -8.64 -12.76
C THR A 184 10.05 -7.98 -13.87
N LEU A 185 9.88 -6.67 -13.76
CA LEU A 185 9.00 -5.86 -14.58
C LEU A 185 9.80 -4.98 -15.55
N GLU A 186 9.29 -4.79 -16.76
CA GLU A 186 9.84 -3.84 -17.74
C GLU A 186 9.27 -2.45 -17.48
N THR A 187 9.94 -1.67 -16.64
CA THR A 187 9.47 -0.35 -16.17
C THR A 187 10.15 0.81 -16.87
N GLY A 188 11.24 0.55 -17.59
CA GLY A 188 12.11 1.58 -18.15
C GLY A 188 13.03 2.20 -17.10
N ARG A 189 13.64 3.34 -17.43
CA ARG A 189 14.50 4.12 -16.53
C ARG A 189 13.72 5.30 -15.95
N GLY A 190 14.17 5.82 -14.82
CA GLY A 190 13.58 7.00 -14.17
C GLY A 190 12.95 6.71 -12.82
N THR A 191 12.03 7.58 -12.41
CA THR A 191 11.36 7.47 -11.11
C THR A 191 10.07 6.66 -11.27
N ILE A 192 10.00 5.51 -10.60
CA ILE A 192 8.88 4.58 -10.70
C ILE A 192 8.12 4.53 -9.38
N VAL A 193 6.81 4.73 -9.44
CA VAL A 193 5.92 4.52 -8.30
C VAL A 193 5.33 3.12 -8.41
N PHE A 194 5.42 2.35 -7.34
CA PHE A 194 4.85 1.01 -7.22
C PHE A 194 3.77 0.98 -6.16
N VAL A 195 2.73 0.17 -6.40
CA VAL A 195 1.74 -0.22 -5.40
C VAL A 195 1.63 -1.74 -5.41
N VAL A 196 1.96 -2.38 -4.31
CA VAL A 196 1.75 -3.83 -4.12
C VAL A 196 0.50 -4.03 -3.27
N PHE A 197 -0.37 -4.94 -3.69
CA PHE A 197 -1.64 -5.24 -3.03
C PHE A 197 -2.05 -6.70 -3.26
N GLY A 198 -2.88 -7.23 -2.37
CA GLY A 198 -3.43 -8.57 -2.51
C GLY A 198 -3.29 -9.42 -1.26
N SER A 199 -3.34 -10.74 -1.45
CA SER A 199 -3.43 -11.70 -0.36
C SER A 199 -2.47 -12.88 -0.50
N ILE A 200 -1.86 -13.29 0.61
CA ILE A 200 -1.11 -14.56 0.71
C ILE A 200 -2.02 -15.65 1.28
N LEU A 201 -2.04 -16.79 0.61
CA LEU A 201 -2.74 -18.01 1.01
C LEU A 201 -1.78 -18.90 1.78
N ASP A 202 -1.68 -18.70 3.09
CA ASP A 202 -0.79 -19.48 3.95
C ASP A 202 -1.31 -20.92 4.14
N ASN A 203 -0.46 -21.89 3.80
CA ASN A 203 -0.80 -23.31 3.79
C ASN A 203 -0.81 -23.96 5.18
N THR A 204 -0.23 -23.31 6.18
CA THR A 204 -0.19 -23.81 7.56
C THR A 204 -1.41 -23.40 8.36
N SER A 205 -2.24 -22.51 7.84
CA SER A 205 -3.24 -21.79 8.62
C SER A 205 -4.51 -22.58 8.93
N ARG A 206 -4.58 -23.90 8.66
CA ARG A 206 -5.65 -24.82 9.12
C ARG A 206 -7.07 -24.23 9.08
N ALA A 207 -7.50 -23.74 7.90
CA ALA A 207 -8.80 -23.08 7.66
C ALA A 207 -8.95 -21.63 8.17
N LEU A 208 -7.85 -20.97 8.53
CA LEU A 208 -7.80 -19.52 8.66
C LEU A 208 -7.95 -18.84 7.29
N PRO A 209 -8.40 -17.58 7.29
CA PRO A 209 -8.56 -16.81 6.08
C PRO A 209 -7.23 -16.45 5.38
N PRO A 210 -7.28 -16.06 4.09
CA PRO A 210 -6.17 -15.39 3.42
C PRO A 210 -5.66 -14.17 4.21
N CYS A 211 -4.35 -13.95 4.19
CA CYS A 211 -3.75 -12.72 4.72
C CYS A 211 -3.90 -11.60 3.71
N ASP A 212 -4.98 -10.83 3.81
CA ASP A 212 -5.29 -9.69 2.95
C ASP A 212 -4.52 -8.44 3.40
N TYR A 213 -3.45 -8.08 2.69
CA TYR A 213 -2.59 -6.95 3.09
C TYR A 213 -3.18 -5.61 2.66
N ALA A 214 -2.93 -4.57 3.47
CA ALA A 214 -3.13 -3.20 3.02
C ALA A 214 -2.18 -2.88 1.85
N PRO A 215 -2.61 -2.07 0.86
CA PRO A 215 -1.71 -1.66 -0.22
C PRO A 215 -0.47 -0.94 0.32
N VAL A 216 0.70 -1.29 -0.23
CA VAL A 216 1.98 -0.69 0.13
C VAL A 216 2.60 0.03 -1.06
N VAL A 217 3.07 1.25 -0.83
CA VAL A 217 3.59 2.14 -1.87
C VAL A 217 5.10 2.26 -1.79
N GLY A 218 5.76 2.20 -2.94
CA GLY A 218 7.20 2.40 -3.09
C GLY A 218 7.51 3.44 -4.16
N VAL A 219 8.59 4.20 -3.95
CA VAL A 219 9.18 5.05 -4.98
C VAL A 219 10.59 4.54 -5.22
N VAL A 220 10.85 4.12 -6.46
CA VAL A 220 12.08 3.43 -6.84
C VAL A 220 12.76 4.22 -7.95
N GLN A 221 14.06 4.42 -7.81
CA GLN A 221 14.89 4.97 -8.87
C GLN A 221 15.44 3.82 -9.72
N ALA A 222 15.10 3.82 -11.01
CA ALA A 222 15.52 2.86 -12.02
C ALA A 222 16.38 3.46 -13.14
#